data_AF-A0A954ZIW9-F1
#
_entry.id   AF-A0A954ZIW9-F1
#
_cell.length_a   1.000
_cell.length_b   1.000
_cell.length_c   1.000
_cell.angle_alpha   90.00
_cell.angle_beta   90.00
_cell.angle_gamma   90.00
#
_symmetry.space_group_name_H-M   'P 1'
#
loop_
_entity.id
_entity.type
_entity.pdbx_description
1 polymer ?
#
loop_
_entity_poly.entity_id
_entity_poly.type
_entity_poly.pdbx_seq_one_letter_code
_entity_poly.pdbx_strand_id
1 'polypeptide(L)'
;GVPVTLGGTLSLEIDDVSWPDLVGTSFQLFEWHGVTPSGSFDAVVVQAGTEWDTGNLYTTGEVTLIAAVPEPTALALLGFASTLVAVVGRYRN
;
A
#
# COMPACT_ATOMS: atom_id res chain seq x y z
N GLY A 1 -22.19 1.06 21.43
CA GLY A 1 -21.11 1.99 21.80
C GLY A 1 -21.62 3.42 21.68
N VAL A 2 -20.76 4.39 21.95
CA VAL A 2 -21.03 5.80 21.60
C VAL A 2 -20.90 5.92 20.07
N PRO A 3 -21.90 6.48 19.35
CA PRO A 3 -21.79 6.66 17.90
C PRO A 3 -20.75 7.72 17.57
N VAL A 4 -19.82 7.39 16.68
CA VAL A 4 -18.81 8.33 16.16
C VAL A 4 -18.95 8.38 14.65
N THR A 5 -19.26 9.56 14.13
CA THR A 5 -19.39 9.76 12.68
C THR A 5 -18.04 10.06 12.06
N LEU A 6 -17.65 9.25 11.08
CA LEU A 6 -16.44 9.41 10.29
C LEU A 6 -16.75 10.18 9.00
N GLY A 7 -15.76 10.94 8.53
CA GLY A 7 -15.78 11.71 7.29
C GLY A 7 -14.37 12.23 6.97
N GLY A 8 -14.21 12.88 5.82
CA GLY A 8 -12.91 13.39 5.37
C GLY A 8 -12.04 12.31 4.72
N THR A 9 -10.72 12.54 4.71
CA THR A 9 -9.76 11.68 4.01
C THR A 9 -8.87 10.94 5.00
N LEU A 10 -8.78 9.62 4.84
CA LEU A 10 -7.75 8.80 5.49
C LEU A 10 -6.56 8.65 4.54
N SER A 11 -5.36 9.07 4.97
CA SER A 11 -4.13 8.90 4.20
C SER A 11 -3.30 7.77 4.81
N LEU A 12 -2.93 6.78 4.01
CA LEU A 12 -2.07 5.66 4.39
C LEU A 12 -0.72 5.81 3.70
N GLU A 13 0.29 6.18 4.48
CA GLU A 13 1.67 6.36 4.06
C GLU A 13 2.57 5.68 5.11
N ILE A 14 3.52 4.88 4.64
CA ILE A 14 4.48 4.18 5.51
C ILE A 14 5.87 4.46 4.96
N ASP A 15 6.68 5.16 5.75
CA ASP A 15 8.05 5.50 5.39
C ASP A 15 9.04 4.39 5.76
N ASP A 16 10.17 4.35 5.05
CA ASP A 16 11.33 3.49 5.35
C ASP A 16 11.04 1.98 5.43
N VAL A 17 10.09 1.48 4.63
CA VAL A 17 9.75 0.05 4.58
C VAL A 17 9.98 -0.59 3.20
N SER A 18 10.27 -1.89 3.22
CA SER A 18 10.23 -2.75 2.04
C SER A 18 8.78 -3.22 1.82
N TRP A 19 8.06 -2.52 0.96
CA TRP A 19 6.64 -2.81 0.66
C TRP A 19 6.33 -4.27 0.28
N PRO A 20 7.15 -4.96 -0.53
CA PRO A 20 6.90 -6.37 -0.87
C PRO A 20 6.88 -7.28 0.37
N ASP A 21 7.67 -6.98 1.40
CA ASP A 21 7.77 -7.80 2.61
C ASP A 21 6.54 -7.64 3.52
N LEU A 22 5.75 -6.59 3.31
CA LEU A 22 4.56 -6.29 4.09
C LEU A 22 3.27 -6.82 3.46
N VAL A 23 3.32 -7.36 2.23
CA VAL A 23 2.13 -7.88 1.55
C VAL A 23 1.54 -9.05 2.36
N GLY A 24 0.24 -8.99 2.62
CA GLY A 24 -0.51 -9.90 3.49
C GLY A 24 -0.55 -9.46 4.96
N THR A 25 0.16 -8.39 5.33
CA THR A 25 0.17 -7.88 6.71
C THR A 25 -1.04 -6.99 6.96
N SER A 26 -1.73 -7.23 8.08
CA SER A 26 -2.80 -6.38 8.60
C SER A 26 -2.25 -5.36 9.61
N PHE A 27 -2.76 -4.15 9.53
CA PHE A 27 -2.39 -3.03 10.40
C PHE A 27 -3.63 -2.53 11.13
N GLN A 28 -3.57 -2.52 12.46
CA GLN A 28 -4.60 -1.97 13.33
C GLN A 28 -4.46 -0.44 13.36
N LEU A 29 -5.41 0.28 12.75
CA LEU A 29 -5.40 1.75 12.74
C LEU A 29 -6.29 2.34 13.84
N PHE A 30 -7.42 1.69 14.11
CA PHE A 30 -8.42 2.18 15.06
C PHE A 30 -8.86 1.08 16.01
N GLU A 31 -8.86 1.35 17.31
CA GLU A 31 -9.48 0.45 18.28
C GLU A 31 -10.94 0.88 18.51
N TRP A 32 -11.91 0.19 17.92
CA TRP A 32 -13.33 0.57 18.02
C TRP A 32 -13.99 0.18 19.35
N HIS A 33 -13.23 -0.24 20.35
CA HIS A 33 -13.77 -0.71 21.63
C HIS A 33 -14.64 0.38 22.31
N GLY A 34 -15.89 0.04 22.62
CA GLY A 34 -16.84 0.97 23.26
C GLY A 34 -17.45 2.02 22.31
N VAL A 35 -17.01 2.08 21.06
CA VAL A 35 -17.49 3.01 20.03
C VAL A 35 -18.28 2.24 18.97
N THR A 36 -19.18 2.92 18.27
CA THR A 36 -19.83 2.37 17.09
C THR A 36 -19.58 3.35 15.94
N PRO A 37 -18.62 3.07 15.04
CA PRO A 37 -18.36 3.95 13.92
C PRO A 37 -19.61 4.02 13.03
N SER A 38 -19.92 5.23 12.56
CA SER A 38 -20.99 5.52 11.61
C SER A 38 -20.46 6.38 10.48
N GLY A 39 -21.03 6.26 9.28
CA GLY A 39 -20.47 6.91 8.09
C GLY A 39 -19.20 6.21 7.60
N SER A 40 -18.41 6.91 6.78
CA SER A 40 -17.16 6.41 6.21
C SER A 40 -16.25 7.59 5.88
N PHE A 41 -14.95 7.35 5.76
CA PHE A 41 -14.08 8.30 5.08
C PHE A 41 -14.56 8.53 3.64
N ASP A 42 -14.59 9.78 3.21
CA ASP A 42 -14.98 10.19 1.86
C ASP A 42 -13.94 9.74 0.82
N ALA A 43 -12.68 9.62 1.26
CA ALA A 43 -11.59 9.09 0.46
C ALA A 43 -10.57 8.35 1.35
N VAL A 44 -9.99 7.28 0.80
CA VAL A 44 -8.79 6.64 1.34
C VAL A 44 -7.69 6.82 0.31
N VAL A 45 -6.67 7.60 0.66
CA VAL A 45 -5.52 7.88 -0.18
C VAL A 45 -4.39 6.95 0.26
N VAL A 46 -3.79 6.26 -0.70
CA VAL A 46 -2.71 5.30 -0.46
C VAL A 46 -1.51 5.66 -1.32
N GLN A 47 -0.33 5.25 -0.90
CA GLN A 47 0.88 5.44 -1.69
C GLN A 47 0.77 4.72 -3.04
N ALA A 48 1.28 5.36 -4.10
CA ALA A 48 1.28 4.79 -5.44
C ALA A 48 1.99 3.43 -5.48
N GLY A 49 1.43 2.49 -6.25
CA GLY A 49 1.96 1.13 -6.33
C GLY A 49 1.56 0.20 -5.19
N THR A 50 0.77 0.68 -4.22
CA THR A 50 0.20 -0.16 -3.16
C THR A 50 -1.30 -0.37 -3.36
N GLU A 51 -1.79 -1.53 -2.91
CA GLU A 51 -3.21 -1.86 -2.87
C GLU A 51 -3.57 -2.36 -1.48
N TRP A 52 -4.65 -1.83 -0.93
CA TRP A 52 -5.08 -2.06 0.44
C TRP A 52 -6.51 -2.59 0.50
N ASP A 53 -6.73 -3.65 1.27
CA ASP A 53 -8.05 -4.10 1.68
C ASP A 53 -8.48 -3.34 2.94
N THR A 54 -9.56 -2.57 2.84
CA THR A 54 -10.15 -1.78 3.92
C THR A 54 -11.49 -2.36 4.39
N GLY A 55 -11.85 -3.59 4.00
CA GLY A 55 -13.13 -4.21 4.34
C GLY A 55 -13.36 -4.33 5.86
N ASN A 56 -12.28 -4.40 6.62
CA ASN A 56 -12.29 -4.50 8.08
C ASN A 56 -12.11 -3.16 8.81
N LEU A 57 -11.92 -2.05 8.10
CA LEU A 57 -11.59 -0.74 8.69
C LEU A 57 -12.68 -0.23 9.65
N TYR A 58 -13.95 -0.52 9.38
CA TYR A 58 -15.09 -0.04 10.18
C TYR A 58 -15.65 -1.09 11.14
N THR A 59 -15.10 -2.32 11.13
CA THR A 59 -15.53 -3.42 12.00
C THR A 59 -14.48 -3.72 13.05
N THR A 60 -13.28 -4.14 12.64
CA THR A 60 -12.15 -4.41 13.53
C THR A 60 -11.18 -3.23 13.60
N GLY A 61 -11.21 -2.31 12.63
CA GLY A 61 -10.28 -1.17 12.59
C GLY A 61 -8.98 -1.47 11.86
N GLU A 62 -8.94 -2.58 11.12
CA GLU A 62 -7.75 -3.06 10.42
C GLU A 62 -7.82 -2.78 8.92
N VAL A 63 -6.64 -2.61 8.34
CA VAL A 63 -6.42 -2.61 6.88
C VAL A 63 -5.32 -3.60 6.53
N THR A 64 -5.43 -4.28 5.40
CA THR A 64 -4.44 -5.27 4.95
C THR A 64 -3.78 -4.81 3.66
N LEU A 65 -2.45 -4.81 3.61
CA LEU A 65 -1.74 -4.57 2.35
C LEU A 65 -1.86 -5.82 1.48
N ILE A 66 -2.54 -5.75 0.34
CA ILE A 66 -2.80 -6.91 -0.52
C ILE A 66 -1.89 -6.96 -1.76
N ALA A 67 -1.35 -5.82 -2.17
CA ALA A 67 -0.33 -5.78 -3.22
C ALA A 67 0.62 -4.60 -3.03
N ALA A 68 1.88 -4.81 -3.41
CA ALA A 68 2.90 -3.79 -3.53
C ALA A 68 3.70 -4.05 -4.80
N VAL A 69 3.54 -3.19 -5.80
CA VAL A 69 4.30 -3.23 -7.05
C VAL A 69 5.35 -2.13 -6.99
N PRO A 70 6.65 -2.44 -7.21
CA PRO A 70 7.68 -1.41 -7.31
C PRO A 70 7.31 -0.39 -8.38
N GLU A 71 7.61 0.89 -8.13
CA GLU A 71 7.30 1.96 -9.08
C GLU A 71 7.80 1.60 -10.50
N PRO A 72 7.04 1.91 -11.56
CA PRO A 72 7.33 1.47 -12.93
C PRO A 72 8.72 1.88 -13.44
N THR A 73 9.33 2.91 -12.86
CA THR A 73 10.71 3.35 -13.14
C THR A 73 11.75 2.30 -12.75
N ALA A 74 11.54 1.54 -11.68
CA ALA A 74 12.44 0.46 -11.25
C ALA A 74 12.47 -0.68 -12.29
N LEU A 75 11.31 -1.05 -12.83
CA LEU A 75 11.21 -2.06 -13.89
C LEU A 75 11.81 -1.56 -15.21
N ALA A 76 11.59 -0.28 -15.55
CA ALA A 76 12.21 0.33 -16.73
C ALA A 76 13.75 0.29 -16.65
N LEU A 77 14.33 0.63 -15.49
CA LEU A 77 15.78 0.57 -15.26
C LEU A 77 16.36 -0.85 -15.43
N LEU A 78 15.68 -1.88 -14.92
CA LEU A 78 16.09 -3.29 -15.11
C LEU A 78 16.01 -3.71 -16.59
N GLY A 79 14.97 -3.27 -17.30
CA GLY A 79 14.83 -3.48 -18.74
C GLY A 79 16.01 -2.89 -19.53
N PHE A 80 16.36 -1.63 -19.28
CA PHE A 80 17.49 -0.98 -19.97
C PHE A 80 18.84 -1.62 -19.61
N ALA A 81 19.07 -1.98 -18.35
CA ALA A 81 20.32 -2.63 -17.92
C ALA A 81 20.56 -3.97 -18.66
N SER A 82 19.51 -4.76 -18.88
CA SER A 82 19.63 -6.03 -19.62
C SER A 82 20.05 -5.84 -21.08
N THR A 83 19.54 -4.80 -21.75
CA THR A 83 19.91 -4.50 -23.15
C THR A 83 21.35 -4.01 -23.28
N LEU A 84 21.83 -3.17 -22.34
CA LEU A 84 23.21 -2.67 -22.37
C LEU A 84 24.23 -3.79 -22.13
N VAL A 85 23.96 -4.72 -21.20
CA VAL A 85 24.84 -5.86 -20.95
C VAL A 85 24.91 -6.80 -22.17
N ALA A 86 23.78 -7.05 -22.83
CA ALA A 86 23.74 -7.87 -24.03
C ALA A 86 24.52 -7.24 -25.21
N VAL A 87 24.44 -5.92 -25.35
CA VAL A 87 25.16 -5.17 -26.39
C VAL A 87 26.66 -5.18 -26.13
N VAL A 88 27.11 -4.86 -24.91
CA VAL A 88 28.54 -4.86 -24.55
C VAL A 88 29.15 -6.26 -24.56
N GLY A 89 28.39 -7.28 -24.17
CA GLY A 89 28.83 -8.69 -24.25
C GLY A 89 29.08 -9.16 -25.68
N ARG A 90 28.36 -8.59 -26.66
CA ARG A 90 28.54 -8.90 -28.09
C ARG A 90 29.76 -8.23 -28.72
N TYR A 91 30.29 -7.17 -28.11
CA TYR A 91 31.48 -6.43 -28.61
C TYR A 91 32.83 -7.02 -28.14
N ARG A 92 32.84 -8.03 -27.25
CA ARG A 92 34.07 -8.63 -26.68
C ARG A 92 34.40 -10.04 -27.21
N ASN A 93 33.77 -10.48 -28.29
CA ASN A 93 34.03 -11.76 -28.97
C ASN A 93 34.39 -11.49 -30.44
#